data_AF-A0A644SXV5-F1
#
_entry.id   AF-A0A644SXV5-F1
#
_cell.length_a   1.000
_cell.length_b   1.000
_cell.length_c   1.000
_cell.angle_alpha   90.00
_cell.angle_beta   90.00
_cell.angle_gamma   90.00
#
_symmetry.space_group_name_H-M   'P 1'
#
loop_
_entity.id
_entity.type
_entity.pdbx_description
1 polymer ?
#
loop_
_entity_poly.entity_id
_entity_poly.type
_entity_poly.pdbx_seq_one_letter_code
_entity_poly.pdbx_strand_id
1 'polypeptide(L)'
;MKIVIQFCVDADIIDCPVDISDSLIEYRNKFIDWLYDKQNNHSYWIYKNGEKYGCSYRSEAFVEWLNKFVLSNSLVKAKVLESNVKNWDNSLLSTGF
;
A
#
# COMPACT_ATOMS: atom_id res chain seq x y z
N MET A 1 10.72 10.02 2.48
CA MET A 1 11.30 8.96 3.34
C MET A 1 10.98 7.62 2.73
N LYS A 2 11.97 6.72 2.66
CA LYS A 2 11.79 5.38 2.07
C LYS A 2 11.19 4.40 3.07
N ILE A 3 10.21 3.62 2.63
CA ILE A 3 9.56 2.54 3.39
C ILE A 3 9.56 1.29 2.53
N VAL A 4 9.85 0.14 3.13
CA VAL A 4 9.80 -1.17 2.46
C VAL A 4 8.44 -1.81 2.68
N ILE A 5 7.78 -2.18 1.59
CA ILE A 5 6.50 -2.91 1.60
C ILE A 5 6.78 -4.37 1.25
N GLN A 6 6.70 -5.24 2.24
CA GLN A 6 7.04 -6.65 2.10
C GLN A 6 5.84 -7.47 1.64
N PHE A 7 6.08 -8.37 0.69
CA PHE A 7 5.17 -9.42 0.26
C PHE A 7 5.81 -10.79 0.52
N CYS A 8 5.09 -11.87 0.21
CA CYS A 8 5.52 -13.23 0.52
C CYS A 8 6.93 -13.62 0.00
N VAL A 9 7.38 -13.03 -1.12
CA VAL A 9 8.61 -13.46 -1.82
C VAL A 9 9.49 -12.31 -2.33
N ASP A 10 9.03 -11.08 -2.19
CA ASP A 10 9.72 -9.86 -2.61
C ASP A 10 9.18 -8.67 -1.82
N ALA A 11 9.71 -7.49 -2.09
CA ALA A 11 9.19 -6.24 -1.58
C ALA A 11 9.09 -5.19 -2.69
N ASP A 12 8.43 -4.08 -2.37
CA ASP A 12 8.58 -2.82 -3.09
C ASP A 12 9.16 -1.77 -2.13
N ILE A 13 9.69 -0.69 -2.68
CA ILE A 13 10.15 0.47 -1.94
C ILE A 13 9.27 1.65 -2.33
N ILE A 14 8.66 2.30 -1.35
CA ILE A 14 7.88 3.52 -1.54
C ILE A 14 8.58 4.71 -0.91
N ASP A 15 8.37 5.89 -1.47
CA ASP A 15 8.68 7.17 -0.84
C ASP A 15 7.41 7.76 -0.27
N CYS A 16 7.46 8.21 0.99
CA CYS A 16 6.34 8.80 1.70
C CYS A 16 6.78 10.05 2.47
N PRO A 17 5.85 11.00 2.76
CA PRO A 17 6.05 12.00 3.79
C PRO A 17 6.41 11.37 5.14
N VAL A 18 7.19 12.06 5.97
CA VAL A 18 7.62 11.56 7.28
C VAL A 18 6.43 11.25 8.18
N ASP A 19 5.37 12.05 8.14
CA ASP A 19 4.16 11.87 8.95
C ASP A 19 3.45 10.50 8.72
N ILE A 20 3.78 9.80 7.62
CA ILE A 20 3.29 8.45 7.37
C ILE A 20 4.02 7.39 8.22
N SER A 21 5.29 7.59 8.61
CA SER A 21 5.99 6.60 9.46
C SER A 21 5.33 6.42 10.80
N ASP A 22 4.87 7.53 11.38
CA ASP A 22 4.41 7.57 12.78
C ASP A 22 3.13 6.76 12.96
N SER A 23 2.39 6.53 11.88
CA SER A 23 1.14 5.75 11.87
C SER A 23 1.12 4.69 10.77
N LEU A 24 2.30 4.22 10.31
CA LEU A 24 2.43 3.31 9.18
C LEU A 24 1.57 2.04 9.34
N ILE A 25 1.63 1.41 10.51
CA ILE A 25 0.86 0.18 10.80
C ILE A 25 -0.64 0.45 10.83
N GLU A 26 -1.06 1.60 11.36
CA GLU A 26 -2.46 2.01 11.38
C GLU A 26 -2.99 2.23 9.96
N TYR A 27 -2.25 2.97 9.12
CA TYR A 27 -2.63 3.22 7.74
C TYR A 27 -2.64 1.94 6.89
N ARG A 28 -1.67 1.04 7.12
CA ARG A 28 -1.65 -0.29 6.51
C ARG A 28 -2.92 -1.07 6.85
N ASN A 29 -3.33 -1.09 8.12
CA ASN A 29 -4.55 -1.79 8.54
C ASN A 29 -5.81 -1.15 7.94
N LYS A 30 -5.93 0.19 7.97
CA LYS A 30 -7.05 0.92 7.35
C LYS A 30 -7.14 0.68 5.84
N PHE A 31 -6.00 0.58 5.16
CA PHE A 31 -5.96 0.22 3.75
C PHE A 31 -6.48 -1.20 3.53
N ILE A 32 -6.06 -2.18 4.34
CA ILE A 32 -6.55 -3.56 4.23
C ILE A 32 -8.06 -3.65 4.49
N ASP A 33 -8.56 -2.96 5.51
CA ASP A 33 -10.00 -2.88 5.78
C ASP A 33 -10.76 -2.28 4.59
N TRP A 34 -10.25 -1.18 4.02
CA TRP A 34 -10.83 -0.56 2.83
C TRP A 34 -10.79 -1.48 1.60
N LEU A 35 -9.67 -2.18 1.39
CA LEU A 35 -9.41 -3.04 0.23
C LEU A 35 -10.31 -4.29 0.22
N TYR A 36 -10.68 -4.81 1.39
CA TYR A 36 -11.51 -6.01 1.51
C TYR A 36 -12.98 -5.73 1.84
N ASP A 37 -13.36 -4.48 2.08
CA ASP A 37 -14.77 -4.10 2.17
C ASP A 37 -15.45 -4.20 0.80
N LYS A 38 -16.37 -5.17 0.68
CA LYS A 38 -17.12 -5.45 -0.55
C LYS A 38 -18.00 -4.29 -1.01
N GLN A 39 -18.26 -3.28 -0.18
CA GLN A 39 -18.96 -2.06 -0.59
C GLN A 39 -18.08 -1.12 -1.41
N ASN A 40 -16.76 -1.19 -1.25
CA ASN A 40 -15.82 -0.34 -1.98
C ASN A 40 -15.61 -0.87 -3.40
N ASN A 41 -15.73 0.02 -4.39
CA ASN A 41 -15.46 -0.28 -5.79
C ASN A 41 -14.11 0.30 -6.20
N HIS A 42 -13.13 -0.59 -6.38
CA HIS A 42 -11.80 -0.28 -6.88
C HIS A 42 -11.35 -1.32 -7.90
N SER A 43 -10.32 -1.00 -8.66
CA SER A 43 -9.78 -1.83 -9.76
C SER A 43 -9.10 -3.12 -9.29
N TYR A 44 -8.74 -3.22 -8.00
CA TYR A 44 -8.01 -4.39 -7.47
C TYR A 44 -8.86 -5.64 -7.21
N TRP A 45 -10.20 -5.55 -7.32
CA TRP A 45 -11.06 -6.71 -7.12
C TRP A 45 -10.90 -7.76 -8.22
N ILE A 46 -10.68 -9.01 -7.82
CA ILE A 46 -10.84 -10.21 -8.64
C ILE A 46 -12.27 -10.71 -8.48
N TYR A 47 -12.94 -10.97 -9.60
CA TYR A 47 -14.31 -11.48 -9.64
C TYR A 47 -14.36 -12.96 -10.00
N LYS A 48 -15.26 -13.70 -9.35
CA LYS A 48 -15.60 -15.09 -9.68
C LYS A 48 -17.11 -15.22 -9.73
N ASN A 49 -17.65 -15.69 -10.85
CA ASN A 49 -19.11 -15.78 -11.08
C ASN A 49 -19.87 -14.46 -10.87
N GLY A 50 -19.24 -13.32 -11.19
CA GLY A 50 -19.84 -11.98 -11.01
C GLY A 50 -19.71 -11.41 -9.59
N GLU A 51 -19.14 -12.16 -8.64
CA GLU A 51 -18.97 -11.72 -7.25
C GLU A 51 -17.51 -11.39 -6.92
N LYS A 52 -17.30 -10.41 -6.03
CA LYS A 52 -15.99 -10.05 -5.47
C LYS A 52 -15.44 -11.23 -4.67
N TYR A 53 -14.32 -11.79 -5.13
CA TYR A 53 -13.73 -13.02 -4.61
C TYR A 53 -12.41 -12.78 -3.85
N GLY A 54 -11.56 -11.89 -4.35
CA GLY A 54 -10.28 -11.56 -3.72
C GLY A 54 -9.69 -10.28 -4.33
N CYS A 55 -8.49 -9.88 -3.91
CA CYS A 55 -7.83 -8.67 -4.40
C CYS A 55 -6.46 -9.01 -5.00
N SER A 56 -6.15 -8.42 -6.15
CA SER A 56 -4.82 -8.45 -6.76
C SER A 56 -4.21 -7.05 -6.67
N TYR A 57 -3.17 -6.90 -5.87
CA TYR A 57 -2.58 -5.60 -5.59
C TYR A 57 -1.09 -5.72 -5.27
N ARG A 58 -0.42 -4.58 -5.40
CA ARG A 58 0.94 -4.32 -4.93
C ARG A 58 0.97 -2.93 -4.27
N SER A 59 2.16 -2.38 -4.05
CA SER A 59 2.33 -1.12 -3.33
C SER A 59 1.67 0.07 -4.03
N GLU A 60 1.42 0.00 -5.34
CA GLU A 60 0.66 1.01 -6.07
C GLU A 60 -0.74 1.22 -5.47
N ALA A 61 -1.40 0.14 -5.01
CA ALA A 61 -2.72 0.23 -4.39
C ALA A 61 -2.68 0.95 -3.05
N PHE A 62 -1.65 0.64 -2.23
CA PHE A 62 -1.47 1.30 -0.95
C PHE A 62 -1.10 2.78 -1.13
N VAL A 63 -0.23 3.09 -2.09
CA VAL A 63 0.15 4.46 -2.44
C VAL A 63 -1.05 5.26 -2.97
N GLU A 64 -1.87 4.67 -3.84
CA GLU A 64 -3.10 5.29 -4.33
C GLU A 64 -4.05 5.61 -3.16
N TRP A 65 -4.24 4.65 -2.25
CA TRP A 65 -5.07 4.82 -1.07
C TRP A 65 -4.53 5.93 -0.15
N LEU A 66 -3.23 5.93 0.16
CA LEU A 66 -2.59 6.98 0.96
C LEU A 66 -2.82 8.35 0.34
N ASN A 67 -2.57 8.48 -0.97
CA ASN A 67 -2.73 9.74 -1.69
C ASN A 67 -4.17 10.25 -1.75
N LYS A 68 -5.14 9.33 -1.77
CA LYS A 68 -6.56 9.64 -1.85
C LYS A 68 -7.18 9.98 -0.51
N PHE A 69 -6.83 9.26 0.56
CA PHE A 69 -7.53 9.35 1.85
C PHE A 69 -6.72 10.05 2.94
N VAL A 70 -5.40 9.85 2.98
CA VAL A 70 -4.54 10.38 4.06
C VAL A 70 -3.87 11.69 3.62
N LEU A 71 -3.29 11.68 2.42
CA LEU A 71 -2.49 12.77 1.87
C LEU A 71 -3.29 13.64 0.90
N SER A 72 -4.62 13.58 0.89
CA SER A 72 -5.48 14.28 -0.08
C SER A 72 -5.13 15.75 -0.23
N ASN A 73 -4.93 16.44 0.90
CA ASN A 73 -4.57 17.86 0.99
C ASN A 73 -3.05 18.13 1.07
N SER A 74 -2.21 17.09 1.10
CA SER A 74 -0.76 17.25 1.11
C SER A 74 -0.24 17.63 -0.27
N LEU A 75 0.71 18.57 -0.32
CA LEU A 75 1.49 18.88 -1.52
C LEU A 75 2.52 17.78 -1.85
N VAL A 76 2.93 17.01 -0.84
CA VAL A 76 3.88 15.89 -0.99
C VAL A 76 3.09 14.59 -1.02
N LYS A 77 3.19 13.85 -2.13
CA LYS A 77 2.48 12.59 -2.35
C LYS A 77 3.41 11.40 -2.15
N ALA A 78 2.83 10.28 -1.74
CA ALA A 78 3.51 9.00 -1.76
C ALA A 78 3.72 8.51 -3.20
N LYS A 79 4.78 7.74 -3.44
CA LYS A 79 5.09 7.14 -4.74
C LYS A 79 5.82 5.82 -4.57
N VAL A 80 5.60 4.88 -5.49
CA VAL A 80 6.45 3.69 -5.62
C VAL A 80 7.76 4.12 -6.28
N LEU A 81 8.89 3.72 -5.70
CA LEU A 81 10.23 3.97 -6.23
C LEU A 81 10.76 2.76 -6.99
N GLU A 82 10.61 1.57 -6.39
CA GLU A 82 11.15 0.32 -6.91
C GLU A 82 10.14 -0.79 -6.62
N SER A 83 9.92 -1.67 -7.60
CA SER A 83 9.01 -2.81 -7.45
C SER A 83 9.77 -4.14 -7.59
N ASN A 84 9.26 -5.19 -6.94
CA ASN A 84 9.79 -6.55 -7.02
C ASN A 84 11.27 -6.69 -6.60
N VAL A 85 11.70 -5.93 -5.60
CA VAL A 85 13.06 -6.01 -5.07
C VAL A 85 13.24 -7.29 -4.25
N LYS A 86 14.37 -7.97 -4.47
CA LYS A 86 14.74 -9.21 -3.76
C LYS A 86 15.61 -8.98 -2.53
N ASN A 87 16.30 -7.85 -2.50
CA ASN A 87 17.12 -7.40 -1.40
C ASN A 87 16.82 -5.93 -1.16
N TRP A 88 16.81 -5.52 0.10
CA TRP A 88 16.65 -4.12 0.49
C TRP A 88 17.49 -3.85 1.74
N ASP A 89 17.67 -2.57 2.04
CA ASP A 89 18.33 -2.14 3.26
C ASP A 89 17.43 -2.43 4.47
N ASN A 90 17.87 -3.35 5.34
CA ASN A 90 17.14 -3.77 6.54
C ASN A 90 17.06 -2.68 7.62
N SER A 91 17.77 -1.56 7.47
CA SER A 91 17.61 -0.40 8.34
C SER A 91 16.39 0.46 8.00
N LEU A 92 15.80 0.26 6.81
CA LEU A 92 14.59 0.98 6.42
C LEU A 92 13.37 0.50 7.22
N LEU A 93 12.51 1.46 7.57
CA LEU A 93 11.20 1.15 8.12
C LEU A 93 10.43 0.26 7.14
N SER A 94 9.72 -0.74 7.66
CA SER A 94 9.01 -1.69 6.81
C SER A 94 7.67 -2.13 7.39
N THR A 95 6.77 -2.55 6.49
CA THR A 95 5.51 -3.22 6.82
C THR A 95 5.23 -4.31 5.79
N GLY A 96 4.54 -5.37 6.18
CA GLY A 96 4.13 -6.46 5.28
C GLY A 96 2.65 -6.41 4.94
N PHE A 97 2.24 -7.05 3.84
CA PHE A 97 0.84 -7.32 3.50
C PHE A 97 0.52 -8.80 3.56
#